data_AF-C1MXR9-F1
#
_entry.id   AF-C1MXR9-F1
#
_cell.length_a   1.000
_cell.length_b   1.000
_cell.length_c   1.000
_cell.angle_alpha   90.00
_cell.angle_beta   90.00
_cell.angle_gamma   90.00
#
_symmetry.space_group_name_H-M   'P 1'
#
loop_
_entity.id
_entity.type
_entity.pdbx_description
1 polymer ?
#
loop_
_entity_poly.entity_id
_entity_poly.type
_entity_poly.pdbx_seq_one_letter_code
_entity_poly.pdbx_strand_id
1 'polypeptide(L)'
;MNEVLSRGLNAKQIMDAMTNRLKTTSDGLLFTGITGKGAEQPANSIKIKTFERYIIHDLKLDLRKSYGKDAMIDFFDAMDENGDGFLDMGELNRALQTGTKNTLQRLTNEASERKYAKKTTETKLVALVAHNHMKAPLLHFVASNMDFFSTVSIVTTGSTGSVLESNLGLTITHKVSSGPLGGDQEIGGMASLNQVGGAFFFIDPLSAHPHDDDIKALCRICNVHNVPVATNPATGKGLVYAFLNDEYMKSTLDLKVDDGDSEAVLAYKAEQSAVISATKL
;
A
#
# COMPACT_ATOMS: atom_id res chain seq x y z
N MET A 1 -25.03 7.71 -18.95
CA MET A 1 -23.57 7.87 -18.77
C MET A 1 -23.04 7.09 -17.56
N ASN A 2 -23.60 5.90 -17.25
CA ASN A 2 -23.34 5.16 -16.00
C ASN A 2 -23.10 3.64 -16.19
N GLU A 3 -22.86 3.17 -17.42
CA GLU A 3 -22.72 1.74 -17.70
C GLU A 3 -21.29 1.32 -18.09
N VAL A 4 -20.36 2.29 -18.15
CA VAL A 4 -18.96 2.06 -18.58
C VAL A 4 -18.02 1.82 -17.38
N LEU A 5 -18.44 2.09 -16.14
CA LEU A 5 -17.57 2.07 -14.96
C LEU A 5 -17.54 0.74 -14.19
N SER A 6 -18.31 -0.29 -14.60
CA SER A 6 -18.38 -1.58 -13.89
C SER A 6 -17.66 -2.74 -14.59
N ARG A 7 -17.03 -2.50 -15.74
CA ARG A 7 -16.19 -3.49 -16.42
C ARG A 7 -14.78 -2.90 -16.49
N GLY A 8 -13.80 -3.58 -15.89
CA GLY A 8 -12.40 -3.17 -15.97
C GLY A 8 -12.05 -2.84 -17.41
N LEU A 9 -11.75 -1.56 -17.66
CA LEU A 9 -11.44 -1.08 -19.00
C LEU A 9 -10.16 -1.77 -19.45
N ASN A 10 -10.19 -2.41 -20.62
CA ASN A 10 -8.98 -2.98 -21.18
C ASN A 10 -8.08 -1.86 -21.73
N ALA A 11 -6.78 -2.16 -21.90
CA ALA A 11 -5.77 -1.23 -22.40
C ALA A 11 -6.22 -0.42 -23.63
N LYS A 12 -6.96 -1.04 -24.56
CA LYS A 12 -7.48 -0.36 -25.75
C LYS A 12 -8.54 0.70 -25.39
N GLN A 13 -9.47 0.38 -24.49
CA GLN A 13 -10.52 1.30 -24.05
C GLN A 13 -9.97 2.49 -23.26
N ILE A 14 -8.89 2.26 -22.49
CA ILE A 14 -8.15 3.31 -21.77
C ILE A 14 -7.50 4.27 -22.77
N MET A 15 -6.76 3.72 -23.74
CA MET A 15 -6.07 4.51 -24.77
C MET A 15 -7.05 5.24 -25.69
N ASP A 16 -8.18 4.63 -26.05
CA ASP A 16 -9.24 5.28 -26.83
C ASP A 16 -9.91 6.43 -26.04
N ALA A 17 -10.09 6.28 -24.72
CA ALA A 17 -10.63 7.33 -23.86
C ALA A 17 -9.65 8.50 -23.68
N MET A 18 -8.35 8.21 -23.50
CA MET A 18 -7.28 9.22 -23.46
C MET A 18 -7.22 9.98 -24.79
N THR A 19 -7.22 9.26 -25.91
CA THR A 19 -7.12 9.83 -27.27
C THR A 19 -8.34 10.66 -27.64
N ASN A 20 -9.55 10.14 -27.39
CA ASN A 20 -10.77 10.88 -27.72
C ASN A 20 -10.89 12.15 -26.90
N ARG A 21 -10.48 12.16 -25.63
CA ARG A 21 -10.53 13.37 -24.80
C ARG A 21 -9.43 14.37 -25.15
N LEU A 22 -8.23 13.91 -25.49
CA LEU A 22 -7.17 14.77 -26.06
C LEU A 22 -7.58 15.40 -27.40
N LYS A 23 -8.45 14.73 -28.18
CA LYS A 23 -9.01 15.27 -29.43
C LYS A 23 -10.23 16.18 -29.24
N THR A 24 -11.05 15.96 -28.21
CA THR A 24 -12.29 16.74 -27.97
C THR A 24 -12.11 17.91 -27.01
N THR A 25 -11.01 17.97 -26.26
CA THR A 25 -10.65 19.19 -25.52
C THR A 25 -9.99 20.14 -26.51
N SER A 26 -10.78 21.07 -27.03
CA SER A 26 -10.34 22.16 -27.90
C SER A 26 -9.51 23.19 -27.13
N ASP A 27 -8.42 22.75 -26.50
CA ASP A 27 -7.47 23.62 -25.82
C ASP A 27 -6.06 23.08 -25.97
N GLY A 28 -5.23 23.83 -26.70
CA GLY A 28 -3.78 23.73 -26.63
C GLY A 28 -3.19 24.01 -25.23
N LEU A 29 -4.00 24.11 -24.17
CA LEU A 29 -3.58 24.41 -22.79
C LEU A 29 -2.93 23.24 -22.04
N LEU A 30 -3.14 21.97 -22.40
CA LEU A 30 -2.48 20.85 -21.70
C LEU A 30 -0.97 20.81 -21.95
N PHE A 31 -0.53 21.24 -23.13
CA PHE A 31 0.86 21.26 -23.56
C PHE A 31 1.52 22.65 -23.45
N THR A 32 0.75 23.70 -23.10
CA THR A 32 1.26 25.08 -22.99
C THR A 32 0.90 25.81 -21.69
N GLY A 33 -0.02 25.29 -20.86
CA GLY A 33 -0.73 26.07 -19.85
C GLY A 33 -0.47 25.78 -18.36
N ILE A 34 0.39 24.83 -17.99
CA ILE A 34 0.80 24.63 -16.58
C ILE A 34 2.24 25.10 -16.42
N THR A 35 2.46 26.41 -16.56
CA THR A 35 3.77 27.04 -16.40
C THR A 35 4.15 27.15 -14.93
N GLY A 36 4.72 26.06 -14.40
CA GLY A 36 5.59 26.15 -13.22
C GLY A 36 6.91 26.80 -13.64
N LYS A 37 7.22 27.99 -13.12
CA LYS A 37 8.50 28.67 -13.34
C LYS A 37 9.68 27.74 -12.98
N GLY A 38 10.45 27.32 -13.98
CA GLY A 38 11.76 26.67 -13.81
C GLY A 38 12.11 25.68 -14.92
N ALA A 39 13.01 26.12 -15.82
CA ALA A 39 13.85 25.39 -16.78
C ALA A 39 13.21 24.41 -17.80
N GLU A 40 13.49 24.67 -19.09
CA GLU A 40 13.61 23.71 -20.21
C GLU A 40 12.45 22.73 -20.48
N GLN A 41 11.21 23.21 -20.61
CA GLN A 41 10.12 22.39 -21.16
C GLN A 41 10.09 22.49 -22.70
N PRO A 42 10.20 21.39 -23.46
CA PRO A 42 10.05 21.39 -24.92
C PRO A 42 8.69 21.93 -25.35
N ALA A 43 8.65 22.65 -26.48
CA ALA A 43 7.40 23.18 -27.01
C ALA A 43 6.40 22.06 -27.33
N ASN A 44 5.13 22.25 -26.96
CA ASN A 44 4.07 21.27 -27.15
C ASN A 44 4.30 19.91 -26.44
N SER A 45 4.98 19.92 -25.29
CA SER A 45 5.21 18.74 -24.45
C SER A 45 4.59 18.91 -23.06
N ILE A 46 4.32 17.82 -22.35
CA ILE A 46 3.82 17.84 -20.97
C ILE A 46 4.72 16.99 -20.08
N LYS A 47 5.05 17.49 -18.89
CA LYS A 47 5.84 16.71 -17.93
C LYS A 47 5.10 15.42 -17.54
N ILE A 48 5.78 14.29 -17.58
CA ILE A 48 5.18 12.96 -17.36
C ILE A 48 4.39 12.88 -16.04
N LYS A 49 4.94 13.40 -14.94
CA LYS A 49 4.26 13.42 -13.62
C LYS A 49 2.96 14.24 -13.62
N THR A 50 2.93 15.32 -14.40
CA THR A 50 1.74 16.16 -14.56
C THR A 50 0.69 15.43 -15.40
N PHE A 51 1.13 14.74 -16.45
CA PHE A 51 0.28 13.89 -17.27
C PHE A 51 -0.29 12.72 -16.46
N GLU A 52 0.53 12.00 -15.69
CA GLU A 52 0.12 10.93 -14.78
C GLU A 52 -1.00 11.40 -13.85
N ARG A 53 -0.82 12.56 -13.20
CA ARG A 53 -1.83 13.16 -12.32
C ARG A 53 -3.14 13.46 -13.07
N TYR A 54 -3.05 14.02 -14.27
CA TYR A 54 -4.23 14.35 -15.10
C TYR A 54 -5.03 13.11 -15.50
N ILE A 55 -4.35 12.04 -15.93
CA ILE A 55 -4.96 10.77 -16.31
C ILE A 55 -5.66 10.11 -15.11
N ILE A 56 -5.04 10.15 -13.95
CA ILE A 56 -5.54 9.45 -12.76
C ILE A 56 -6.66 10.22 -12.09
N HIS A 57 -6.60 11.54 -12.08
CA HIS A 57 -7.53 12.39 -11.34
C HIS A 57 -8.71 12.87 -12.20
N ASP A 58 -8.47 13.35 -13.42
CA ASP A 58 -9.49 14.06 -14.22
C ASP A 58 -10.22 13.14 -15.22
N LEU A 59 -9.56 12.06 -15.64
CA LEU A 59 -10.17 11.00 -16.45
C LEU A 59 -10.91 9.94 -15.62
N LYS A 60 -10.79 9.96 -14.28
CA LYS A 60 -11.34 8.94 -13.37
C LYS A 60 -11.07 7.50 -13.83
N LEU A 61 -9.98 7.29 -14.57
CA LEU A 61 -9.54 5.96 -14.95
C LEU A 61 -8.79 5.42 -13.74
N ASP A 62 -9.39 4.45 -13.06
CA ASP A 62 -8.81 3.75 -11.91
C ASP A 62 -7.63 2.83 -12.34
N LEU A 63 -6.76 3.31 -13.22
CA LEU A 63 -5.59 2.58 -13.74
C LEU A 63 -4.67 2.13 -12.62
N ARG A 64 -4.54 2.94 -11.56
CA ARG A 64 -3.81 2.54 -10.35
C ARG A 64 -4.41 1.31 -9.68
N LYS A 65 -5.73 1.14 -9.69
CA LYS A 65 -6.40 -0.05 -9.13
C LYS A 65 -6.22 -1.26 -10.04
N SER A 66 -6.25 -1.07 -11.35
CA SER A 66 -6.14 -2.17 -12.31
C SER A 66 -4.71 -2.65 -12.58
N TYR A 67 -3.70 -1.77 -12.47
CA TYR A 67 -2.33 -2.05 -12.93
C TYR A 67 -1.24 -1.72 -11.90
N GLY A 68 -1.53 -0.98 -10.83
CA GLY A 68 -0.54 -0.59 -9.81
C GLY A 68 0.31 0.63 -10.22
N LYS A 69 0.96 1.29 -9.24
CA LYS A 69 1.70 2.55 -9.45
C LYS A 69 2.96 2.35 -10.31
N ASP A 70 3.72 1.30 -10.06
CA ASP A 70 5.00 1.07 -10.74
C ASP A 70 4.81 0.71 -12.21
N ALA A 71 3.79 -0.09 -12.54
CA ALA A 71 3.46 -0.40 -13.92
C ALA A 71 2.98 0.83 -14.71
N MET A 72 2.35 1.80 -14.03
CA MET A 72 1.97 3.06 -14.64
C MET A 72 3.18 3.98 -14.85
N ILE A 73 4.13 4.00 -13.91
CA ILE A 73 5.40 4.72 -14.06
C ILE A 73 6.18 4.14 -15.23
N ASP A 74 6.41 2.82 -15.23
CA ASP A 74 7.10 2.13 -16.32
C ASP A 74 6.39 2.32 -17.68
N PHE A 75 5.06 2.39 -17.68
CA PHE A 75 4.28 2.67 -18.88
C PHE A 75 4.49 4.09 -19.42
N PHE A 76 4.45 5.10 -18.55
CA PHE A 76 4.66 6.48 -18.98
C PHE A 76 6.12 6.76 -19.30
N ASP A 77 7.06 6.16 -18.58
CA ASP A 77 8.50 6.23 -18.87
C ASP A 77 8.82 5.53 -20.20
N ALA A 78 8.14 4.43 -20.55
CA ALA A 78 8.30 3.78 -21.85
C ALA A 78 7.69 4.56 -23.02
N MET A 79 6.83 5.54 -22.76
CA MET A 79 6.31 6.45 -23.79
C MET A 79 7.29 7.60 -24.09
N ASP A 80 8.15 7.94 -23.14
CA ASP A 80 9.22 8.92 -23.28
C ASP A 80 10.43 8.27 -23.97
N GLU A 81 10.42 8.27 -25.30
CA GLU A 81 11.46 7.63 -26.12
C GLU A 81 12.81 8.33 -26.01
N ASN A 82 12.80 9.63 -25.71
CA ASN A 82 13.98 10.47 -25.71
C ASN A 82 14.60 10.64 -24.29
N GLY A 83 13.85 10.28 -23.25
CA GLY A 83 14.27 10.29 -21.85
C GLY A 83 14.36 11.67 -21.21
N ASP A 84 13.68 12.67 -21.75
CA ASP A 84 13.71 14.06 -21.28
C ASP A 84 12.72 14.34 -20.14
N GLY A 85 11.87 13.38 -19.80
CA GLY A 85 10.85 13.48 -18.75
C GLY A 85 9.58 14.22 -19.18
N PHE A 86 9.44 14.51 -20.47
CA PHE A 86 8.28 15.10 -21.09
C PHE A 86 7.68 14.15 -22.12
N LEU A 87 6.38 14.31 -22.39
CA LEU A 87 5.66 13.59 -23.43
C LEU A 87 5.22 14.59 -24.48
N ASP A 88 5.60 14.35 -25.73
CA ASP A 88 5.13 15.12 -26.88
C ASP A 88 4.06 14.37 -27.71
N MET A 89 3.39 15.08 -28.62
CA MET A 89 2.36 14.50 -29.48
C MET A 89 2.90 13.47 -30.49
N GLY A 90 4.18 13.54 -30.84
CA GLY A 90 4.87 12.55 -31.67
C GLY A 90 5.07 11.23 -30.93
N GLU A 91 5.61 11.28 -29.72
CA GLU A 91 5.81 10.14 -28.81
C GLU A 91 4.47 9.49 -28.46
N LEU A 92 3.47 10.29 -28.10
CA LEU A 92 2.12 9.79 -27.83
C LEU A 92 1.52 9.10 -29.07
N ASN A 93 1.65 9.69 -30.27
CA ASN A 93 1.15 9.07 -31.50
C ASN A 93 1.91 7.79 -31.86
N ARG A 94 3.22 7.73 -31.62
CA ARG A 94 4.02 6.52 -31.83
C ARG A 94 3.65 5.42 -30.83
N ALA A 95 3.43 5.75 -29.56
CA ALA A 95 2.91 4.83 -28.55
C ALA A 95 1.49 4.31 -28.89
N LEU A 96 0.67 5.13 -29.58
CA LEU A 96 -0.64 4.75 -30.11
C LEU A 96 -0.54 3.84 -31.35
N GLN A 97 0.41 4.09 -32.26
CA GLN A 97 0.56 3.38 -33.53
C GLN A 97 1.29 2.04 -33.41
N THR A 98 2.27 1.93 -32.51
CA THR A 98 3.07 0.70 -32.30
C THR A 98 2.30 -0.43 -31.61
N GLY A 99 1.02 -0.21 -31.26
CA GLY A 99 0.20 -1.24 -30.64
C GLY A 99 0.66 -1.49 -29.21
N THR A 100 0.35 -0.53 -28.33
CA THR A 100 0.53 -0.58 -26.88
C THR A 100 -0.12 -1.79 -26.22
N LYS A 101 -0.90 -2.63 -26.94
CA LYS A 101 -1.24 -3.99 -26.47
C LYS A 101 0.01 -4.80 -26.14
N ASN A 102 1.00 -4.86 -27.03
CA ASN A 102 2.20 -5.65 -26.78
C ASN A 102 3.12 -4.96 -25.77
N THR A 103 3.23 -3.64 -25.77
CA THR A 103 4.05 -2.90 -24.80
C THR A 103 3.42 -2.89 -23.41
N LEU A 104 2.12 -2.63 -23.25
CA LEU A 104 1.44 -2.77 -21.96
C LEU A 104 1.42 -4.21 -21.49
N GLN A 105 1.20 -5.19 -22.37
CA GLN A 105 1.19 -6.60 -22.00
C GLN A 105 2.59 -7.12 -21.67
N ARG A 106 3.62 -6.61 -22.35
CA ARG A 106 5.02 -6.95 -22.07
C ARG A 106 5.55 -6.21 -20.85
N LEU A 107 5.21 -4.94 -20.63
CA LEU A 107 5.52 -4.21 -19.40
C LEU A 107 4.71 -4.74 -18.21
N THR A 108 3.46 -5.19 -18.40
CA THR A 108 2.73 -5.92 -17.34
C THR A 108 3.28 -7.32 -17.13
N ASN A 109 3.73 -8.03 -18.16
CA ASN A 109 4.37 -9.34 -17.99
C ASN A 109 5.75 -9.18 -17.34
N GLU A 110 6.57 -8.21 -17.75
CA GLU A 110 7.88 -7.91 -17.17
C GLU A 110 7.74 -7.31 -15.76
N ALA A 111 6.74 -6.47 -15.49
CA ALA A 111 6.41 -5.99 -14.14
C ALA A 111 5.81 -7.10 -13.27
N SER A 112 5.01 -8.02 -13.83
CA SER A 112 4.48 -9.21 -13.15
C SER A 112 5.57 -10.24 -12.88
N GLU A 113 6.49 -10.46 -13.82
CA GLU A 113 7.67 -11.33 -13.68
C GLU A 113 8.67 -10.72 -12.70
N ARG A 114 8.85 -9.39 -12.68
CA ARG A 114 9.55 -8.67 -11.59
C ARG A 114 8.79 -8.77 -10.25
N LYS A 115 7.45 -8.82 -10.25
CA LYS A 115 6.60 -9.10 -9.07
C LYS A 115 6.77 -10.54 -8.55
N TYR A 116 7.04 -11.50 -9.44
CA TYR A 116 7.25 -12.92 -9.10
C TYR A 116 8.71 -13.31 -8.86
N ALA A 117 9.68 -12.51 -9.31
CA ALA A 117 11.10 -12.67 -9.00
C ALA A 117 11.57 -11.83 -7.79
N LYS A 118 10.68 -11.03 -7.18
CA LYS A 118 11.01 -10.25 -5.98
C LYS A 118 10.95 -11.13 -4.75
N LYS A 119 12.11 -11.73 -4.46
CA LYS A 119 12.60 -12.15 -3.15
C LYS A 119 11.63 -11.71 -2.04
N THR A 120 10.76 -12.62 -1.60
CA THR A 120 10.09 -12.53 -0.32
C THR A 120 11.20 -12.43 0.71
N THR A 121 11.60 -11.20 1.04
CA THR A 121 12.35 -10.96 2.26
C THR A 121 11.42 -11.44 3.36
N GLU A 122 11.77 -12.60 3.91
CA GLU A 122 11.24 -13.18 5.14
C GLU A 122 11.24 -12.08 6.22
N THR A 123 10.15 -11.33 6.25
CA THR A 123 9.89 -10.22 7.17
C THR A 123 8.84 -10.70 8.15
N LYS A 124 8.87 -10.15 9.37
CA LYS A 124 7.72 -10.27 10.27
C LYS A 124 6.47 -9.73 9.58
N LEU A 125 5.33 -10.24 10.02
CA LEU A 125 4.04 -9.84 9.51
C LEU A 125 3.71 -8.41 9.95
N VAL A 126 3.04 -7.68 9.07
CA VAL A 126 2.36 -6.43 9.37
C VAL A 126 0.87 -6.72 9.46
N ALA A 127 0.29 -6.50 10.64
CA ALA A 127 -1.13 -6.73 10.88
C ALA A 127 -1.99 -5.56 10.38
N LEU A 128 -3.03 -5.85 9.60
CA LEU A 128 -4.04 -4.88 9.19
C LEU A 128 -5.42 -5.31 9.70
N VAL A 129 -5.98 -4.52 10.61
CA VAL A 129 -7.28 -4.78 11.24
C VAL A 129 -8.12 -3.51 11.22
N ALA A 130 -9.41 -3.62 10.93
CA ALA A 130 -10.32 -2.48 10.99
C ALA A 130 -11.75 -2.89 11.38
N HIS A 131 -12.34 -2.07 12.24
CA HIS A 131 -13.79 -2.10 12.46
C HIS A 131 -14.55 -1.78 11.17
N ASN A 132 -15.82 -2.17 11.10
CA ASN A 132 -16.61 -2.05 9.87
C ASN A 132 -16.62 -0.63 9.28
N HIS A 133 -16.85 0.40 10.09
CA HIS A 133 -16.81 1.80 9.64
C HIS A 133 -15.40 2.28 9.27
N MET A 134 -14.36 1.58 9.74
CA MET A 134 -12.95 1.93 9.49
C MET A 134 -12.33 1.15 8.32
N LYS A 135 -13.03 0.18 7.72
CA LYS A 135 -12.52 -0.58 6.57
C LYS A 135 -12.29 0.30 5.34
N ALA A 136 -13.19 1.24 5.04
CA ALA A 136 -13.01 2.18 3.94
C ALA A 136 -11.84 3.16 4.18
N PRO A 137 -11.71 3.78 5.38
CA PRO A 137 -10.51 4.52 5.76
C PRO A 137 -9.21 3.69 5.63
N LEU A 138 -9.20 2.44 6.12
CA LEU A 138 -8.04 1.55 6.00
C LEU A 138 -7.69 1.26 4.54
N LEU A 139 -8.69 0.97 3.70
CA LEU A 139 -8.50 0.75 2.26
C LEU A 139 -7.84 1.97 1.59
N HIS A 140 -8.34 3.17 1.85
CA HIS A 140 -7.77 4.40 1.29
C HIS A 140 -6.34 4.65 1.82
N PHE A 141 -6.12 4.38 3.10
CA PHE A 141 -4.80 4.49 3.72
C PHE A 141 -3.80 3.55 3.07
N VAL A 142 -4.12 2.28 2.90
CA VAL A 142 -3.25 1.28 2.26
C VAL A 142 -2.97 1.66 0.80
N ALA A 143 -4.01 2.06 0.04
CA ALA A 143 -3.86 2.51 -1.34
C ALA A 143 -2.87 3.69 -1.49
N SER A 144 -2.85 4.58 -0.50
CA SER A 144 -1.97 5.76 -0.50
C SER A 144 -0.53 5.46 -0.08
N ASN A 145 -0.27 4.28 0.50
CA ASN A 145 1.03 3.87 1.06
C ASN A 145 1.46 2.49 0.48
N MET A 146 1.12 2.21 -0.78
CA MET A 146 1.43 0.95 -1.45
C MET A 146 2.93 0.69 -1.60
N ASP A 147 3.74 1.74 -1.63
CA ASP A 147 5.21 1.66 -1.59
C ASP A 147 5.73 0.90 -0.37
N PHE A 148 5.07 1.05 0.78
CA PHE A 148 5.36 0.25 1.97
C PHE A 148 4.63 -1.11 1.92
N PHE A 149 3.30 -1.10 1.78
CA PHE A 149 2.49 -2.31 1.94
C PHE A 149 2.75 -3.40 0.87
N SER A 150 3.29 -3.06 -0.29
CA SER A 150 3.69 -4.04 -1.30
C SER A 150 5.01 -4.76 -1.01
N THR A 151 5.74 -4.35 0.03
CA THR A 151 7.10 -4.86 0.35
C THR A 151 7.15 -5.75 1.59
N VAL A 152 6.07 -5.79 2.37
CA VAL A 152 5.98 -6.50 3.65
C VAL A 152 5.05 -7.71 3.55
N SER A 153 5.25 -8.69 4.43
CA SER A 153 4.28 -9.78 4.60
C SER A 153 3.10 -9.30 5.45
N ILE A 154 1.87 -9.62 5.05
CA ILE A 154 0.66 -9.03 5.65
C ILE A 154 -0.22 -10.09 6.29
N VAL A 155 -0.69 -9.82 7.52
CA VAL A 155 -1.74 -10.59 8.19
C VAL A 155 -2.98 -9.73 8.40
N THR A 156 -4.17 -10.28 8.15
CA THR A 156 -5.44 -9.54 8.32
C THR A 156 -6.54 -10.42 8.90
N THR A 157 -7.59 -9.82 9.45
CA THR A 157 -8.86 -10.51 9.68
C THR A 157 -9.59 -10.74 8.36
N GLY A 158 -10.34 -11.84 8.24
CA GLY A 158 -10.92 -12.28 6.96
C GLY A 158 -11.67 -11.19 6.17
N SER A 159 -12.58 -10.46 6.81
CA SER A 159 -13.34 -9.38 6.13
C SER A 159 -12.47 -8.20 5.68
N THR A 160 -11.41 -7.89 6.42
CA THR A 160 -10.46 -6.82 6.08
C THR A 160 -9.61 -7.23 4.89
N GLY A 161 -9.05 -8.44 4.92
CA GLY A 161 -8.26 -9.00 3.83
C GLY A 161 -9.04 -9.05 2.52
N SER A 162 -10.28 -9.55 2.55
CA SER A 162 -11.12 -9.62 1.34
C SER A 162 -11.36 -8.26 0.70
N VAL A 163 -11.53 -7.20 1.50
CA VAL A 163 -11.68 -5.83 0.98
C VAL A 163 -10.41 -5.34 0.30
N LEU A 164 -9.23 -5.58 0.91
CA LEU A 164 -7.94 -5.16 0.37
C LEU A 164 -7.58 -5.92 -0.91
N GLU A 165 -7.76 -7.24 -0.94
CA GLU A 165 -7.52 -8.08 -2.12
C GLU A 165 -8.41 -7.63 -3.29
N SER A 166 -9.73 -7.51 -3.05
CA SER A 166 -10.70 -7.23 -4.10
C SER A 166 -10.57 -5.83 -4.70
N ASN A 167 -10.14 -4.84 -3.91
CA ASN A 167 -10.10 -3.44 -4.35
C ASN A 167 -8.70 -2.97 -4.77
N LEU A 168 -7.63 -3.54 -4.22
CA LEU A 168 -6.25 -3.09 -4.47
C LEU A 168 -5.36 -4.17 -5.11
N GLY A 169 -5.84 -5.42 -5.23
CA GLY A 169 -5.00 -6.53 -5.68
C GLY A 169 -3.81 -6.79 -4.76
N LEU A 170 -3.91 -6.40 -3.48
CA LEU A 170 -2.87 -6.58 -2.48
C LEU A 170 -2.80 -8.06 -2.08
N THR A 171 -1.60 -8.64 -2.13
CA THR A 171 -1.39 -10.02 -1.70
C THR A 171 -1.38 -10.09 -0.17
N ILE A 172 -2.28 -10.88 0.40
CA ILE A 172 -2.35 -11.11 1.84
C ILE A 172 -1.67 -12.43 2.17
N THR A 173 -0.64 -12.39 3.02
CA THR A 173 0.14 -13.58 3.41
C THR A 173 -0.68 -14.52 4.29
N HIS A 174 -1.39 -13.97 5.28
CA HIS A 174 -2.24 -14.74 6.20
C HIS A 174 -3.58 -14.03 6.45
N LYS A 175 -4.66 -14.81 6.44
CA LYS A 175 -5.99 -14.37 6.87
C LYS A 175 -6.42 -15.18 8.09
N VAL A 176 -6.66 -14.51 9.20
CA VAL A 176 -7.19 -15.11 10.44
C VAL A 176 -8.71 -14.95 10.51
N SER A 177 -9.33 -15.49 11.55
CA SER A 177 -10.77 -15.35 11.82
C SER A 177 -11.19 -13.87 11.89
N SER A 178 -12.49 -13.59 11.91
CA SER A 178 -12.94 -12.23 12.21
C SER A 178 -12.61 -11.87 13.66
N GLY A 179 -12.43 -10.58 13.95
CA GLY A 179 -12.17 -10.09 15.32
C GLY A 179 -13.13 -10.67 16.37
N PRO A 180 -14.46 -10.54 16.20
CA PRO A 180 -15.45 -11.11 17.12
C PRO A 180 -15.43 -12.65 17.27
N LEU A 181 -14.75 -13.36 16.37
CA LEU A 181 -14.61 -14.82 16.41
C LEU A 181 -13.19 -15.25 16.83
N GLY A 182 -12.39 -14.35 17.37
CA GLY A 182 -11.06 -14.64 17.92
C GLY A 182 -9.88 -14.23 17.04
N GLY A 183 -10.10 -13.60 15.88
CA GLY A 183 -9.01 -13.17 14.99
C GLY A 183 -8.04 -12.19 15.64
N ASP A 184 -8.53 -11.34 16.55
CA ASP A 184 -7.68 -10.39 17.27
C ASP A 184 -6.75 -11.11 18.25
N GLN A 185 -7.21 -12.23 18.83
CA GLN A 185 -6.40 -13.09 19.70
C GLN A 185 -5.38 -13.92 18.89
N GLU A 186 -5.74 -14.38 17.70
CA GLU A 186 -4.80 -15.05 16.78
C GLU A 186 -3.63 -14.11 16.44
N ILE A 187 -3.92 -12.85 16.09
CA ILE A 187 -2.90 -11.84 15.82
C ILE A 187 -2.10 -11.52 17.09
N GLY A 188 -2.75 -11.41 18.25
CA GLY A 188 -2.06 -11.20 19.51
C GLY A 188 -1.09 -12.35 19.87
N GLY A 189 -1.47 -13.59 19.58
CA GLY A 189 -0.61 -14.76 19.71
C GLY A 189 0.62 -14.67 18.80
N MET A 190 0.42 -14.33 17.53
CA MET A 190 1.52 -14.11 16.58
C MET A 190 2.46 -12.97 17.03
N ALA A 191 1.92 -11.88 17.58
CA ALA A 191 2.73 -10.81 18.16
C ALA A 191 3.59 -11.32 19.34
N SER A 192 3.01 -12.13 20.24
CA SER A 192 3.76 -12.71 21.37
C SER A 192 4.85 -13.72 20.98
N LEU A 193 4.74 -14.29 19.77
CA LEU A 193 5.72 -15.21 19.20
C LEU A 193 6.75 -14.49 18.31
N ASN A 194 6.81 -13.15 18.38
CA ASN A 194 7.70 -12.31 17.58
C ASN A 194 7.49 -12.47 16.05
N GLN A 195 6.26 -12.80 15.63
CA GLN A 195 5.91 -12.99 14.22
C GLN A 195 5.26 -11.74 13.60
N VAL A 196 4.83 -10.78 14.41
CA VAL A 196 4.25 -9.51 13.97
C VAL A 196 5.18 -8.36 14.37
N GLY A 197 5.71 -7.63 13.40
CA GLY A 197 6.64 -6.51 13.62
C GLY A 197 6.00 -5.13 13.53
N GLY A 198 4.69 -5.07 13.23
CA GLY A 198 3.91 -3.84 13.23
C GLY A 198 2.42 -4.09 13.06
N ALA A 199 1.58 -3.24 13.62
CA ALA A 199 0.13 -3.36 13.57
C ALA A 199 -0.57 -2.04 13.21
N PHE A 200 -1.51 -2.10 12.28
CA PHE A 200 -2.42 -1.03 11.92
C PHE A 200 -3.84 -1.48 12.25
N PHE A 201 -4.33 -1.08 13.43
CA PHE A 201 -5.65 -1.43 13.92
C PHE A 201 -6.55 -0.20 13.91
N PHE A 202 -7.26 0.06 12.82
CA PHE A 202 -8.13 1.24 12.75
C PHE A 202 -9.43 1.00 13.52
N ILE A 203 -9.48 1.58 14.72
CA ILE A 203 -10.57 1.45 15.68
C ILE A 203 -11.60 2.55 15.41
N ASP A 204 -12.87 2.15 15.32
CA ASP A 204 -14.00 3.07 15.38
C ASP A 204 -14.23 3.53 16.83
N PRO A 205 -14.01 4.81 17.16
CA PRO A 205 -14.10 5.31 18.53
C PRO A 205 -15.54 5.65 18.98
N LEU A 206 -16.53 5.59 18.08
CA LEU A 206 -17.90 6.01 18.35
C LEU A 206 -18.89 4.86 18.51
N SER A 207 -18.54 3.67 18.01
CA SER A 207 -19.38 2.48 18.14
C SER A 207 -18.96 1.64 19.34
N ALA A 208 -19.93 1.03 20.02
CA ALA A 208 -19.65 -0.04 20.97
C ALA A 208 -19.32 -1.33 20.20
N HIS A 209 -18.27 -2.04 20.64
CA HIS A 209 -17.83 -3.27 20.00
C HIS A 209 -18.05 -4.47 20.94
N PRO A 210 -18.71 -5.55 20.49
CA PRO A 210 -18.92 -6.75 21.31
C PRO A 210 -17.62 -7.43 21.79
N HIS A 211 -16.49 -7.07 21.18
CA HIS A 211 -15.15 -7.61 21.41
C HIS A 211 -14.19 -6.51 21.90
N ASP A 212 -14.68 -5.50 22.62
CA ASP A 212 -13.87 -4.37 23.12
C ASP A 212 -12.69 -4.82 24.00
N ASP A 213 -12.87 -5.90 24.77
CA ASP A 213 -11.80 -6.50 25.58
C ASP A 213 -10.70 -7.10 24.70
N ASP A 214 -11.04 -7.69 23.55
CA ASP A 214 -10.08 -8.24 22.60
C ASP A 214 -9.24 -7.11 21.95
N ILE A 215 -9.87 -5.96 21.65
CA ILE A 215 -9.16 -4.77 21.12
C ILE A 215 -8.11 -4.29 22.11
N LYS A 216 -8.48 -4.16 23.38
CA LYS A 216 -7.57 -3.74 24.46
C LYS A 216 -6.48 -4.78 24.67
N ALA A 217 -6.83 -6.07 24.64
CA ALA A 217 -5.88 -7.16 24.78
C ALA A 217 -4.83 -7.14 23.67
N LEU A 218 -5.23 -6.90 22.41
CA LEU A 218 -4.30 -6.77 21.28
C LEU A 218 -3.40 -5.54 21.42
N CYS A 219 -3.93 -4.37 21.77
CA CYS A 219 -3.10 -3.19 21.98
C CYS A 219 -2.11 -3.39 23.14
N ARG A 220 -2.56 -4.06 24.22
CA ARG A 220 -1.72 -4.40 25.37
C ARG A 220 -0.60 -5.36 24.98
N ILE A 221 -0.87 -6.42 24.22
CA ILE A 221 0.16 -7.38 23.83
C ILE A 221 1.20 -6.74 22.90
N CYS A 222 0.78 -5.82 22.02
CA CYS A 222 1.71 -5.00 21.25
C CYS A 222 2.64 -4.18 22.17
N ASN A 223 2.09 -3.53 23.20
CA ASN A 223 2.91 -2.79 24.17
C ASN A 223 3.87 -3.69 24.96
N VAL A 224 3.45 -4.91 25.33
CA VAL A 224 4.29 -5.88 26.05
C VAL A 224 5.54 -6.23 25.23
N HIS A 225 5.35 -6.55 23.95
CA HIS A 225 6.41 -7.00 23.04
C HIS A 225 6.95 -5.89 22.14
N ASN A 226 6.75 -4.63 22.55
CA ASN A 226 7.25 -3.45 21.84
C ASN A 226 6.89 -3.40 20.33
N VAL A 227 5.78 -4.00 19.93
CA VAL A 227 5.31 -4.00 18.55
C VAL A 227 4.66 -2.64 18.25
N PRO A 228 5.17 -1.88 17.26
CA PRO A 228 4.58 -0.60 16.90
C PRO A 228 3.13 -0.76 16.45
N VAL A 229 2.21 -0.03 17.10
CA VAL A 229 0.77 -0.10 16.81
C VAL A 229 0.20 1.28 16.48
N ALA A 230 -0.52 1.35 15.36
CA ALA A 230 -1.27 2.53 14.93
C ALA A 230 -2.77 2.25 15.03
N THR A 231 -3.46 3.01 15.88
CA THR A 231 -4.91 2.83 16.12
C THR A 231 -5.81 3.69 15.23
N ASN A 232 -5.21 4.58 14.44
CA ASN A 232 -5.88 5.52 13.55
C ASN A 232 -4.99 5.89 12.34
N PRO A 233 -5.54 6.51 11.28
CA PRO A 233 -4.78 6.86 10.08
C PRO A 233 -3.63 7.85 10.30
N ALA A 234 -3.76 8.79 11.23
CA ALA A 234 -2.73 9.80 11.48
C ALA A 234 -1.47 9.16 12.09
N THR A 235 -1.65 8.35 13.13
CA THR A 235 -0.57 7.53 13.71
C THR A 235 -0.03 6.56 12.68
N GLY A 236 -0.90 5.95 11.87
CA GLY A 236 -0.51 5.06 10.78
C GLY A 236 0.44 5.73 9.79
N LYS A 237 0.17 6.97 9.40
CA LYS A 237 1.03 7.71 8.47
C LYS A 237 2.43 7.95 9.06
N GLY A 238 2.51 8.29 10.35
CA GLY A 238 3.79 8.40 11.05
C GLY A 238 4.54 7.07 11.08
N LEU A 239 3.83 5.98 11.34
CA LEU A 239 4.41 4.65 11.40
C LEU A 239 4.95 4.17 10.05
N VAL A 240 4.20 4.36 8.96
CA VAL A 240 4.68 4.08 7.58
C VAL A 240 5.92 4.91 7.26
N TYR A 241 5.91 6.20 7.58
CA TYR A 241 7.08 7.05 7.36
C TYR A 241 8.30 6.51 8.11
N ALA A 242 8.13 6.11 9.37
CA ALA A 242 9.21 5.55 10.18
C ALA A 242 9.74 4.23 9.57
N PHE A 243 8.85 3.29 9.19
CA PHE A 243 9.27 2.06 8.51
C PHE A 243 10.03 2.27 7.20
N LEU A 244 9.77 3.37 6.48
CA LEU A 244 10.48 3.66 5.23
C LEU A 244 11.81 4.40 5.45
N ASN A 245 11.96 5.16 6.54
CA ASN A 245 13.05 6.13 6.68
C ASN A 245 13.96 5.91 7.90
N ASP A 246 13.53 5.13 8.88
CA ASP A 246 14.28 4.90 10.12
C ASP A 246 14.81 3.46 10.19
N GLU A 247 16.10 3.31 10.48
CA GLU A 247 16.78 2.00 10.46
C GLU A 247 16.35 1.10 11.63
N TYR A 248 16.11 1.67 12.80
CA TYR A 248 15.59 0.90 13.93
C TYR A 248 14.21 0.34 13.59
N MET A 249 13.30 1.18 13.09
CA MET A 249 11.95 0.76 12.71
C MET A 249 11.96 -0.26 11.57
N LYS A 250 12.86 -0.16 10.59
CA LYS A 250 13.03 -1.21 9.57
C LYS A 250 13.45 -2.54 10.19
N SER A 251 14.35 -2.49 11.17
CA SER A 251 14.88 -3.70 11.83
C SER A 251 13.80 -4.47 12.60
N THR A 252 12.75 -3.80 13.09
CA THR A 252 11.63 -4.48 13.78
C THR A 252 10.83 -5.39 12.83
N LEU A 253 10.97 -5.23 11.51
CA LEU A 253 10.36 -6.09 10.51
C LEU A 253 11.25 -7.27 10.08
N ASP A 254 12.49 -7.36 10.54
CA ASP A 254 13.39 -8.48 10.23
C ASP A 254 13.06 -9.70 11.11
N LEU A 255 12.79 -10.87 10.51
CA LEU A 255 12.55 -12.12 11.26
C LEU A 255 13.71 -12.53 12.16
N LYS A 256 14.94 -12.10 11.83
CA LYS A 256 16.14 -12.47 12.61
C LYS A 256 16.35 -11.59 13.83
N VAL A 257 15.65 -10.46 13.90
CA VAL A 257 15.77 -9.51 15.00
C VAL A 257 14.70 -9.84 16.03
N ASP A 258 15.15 -10.26 17.21
CA ASP A 258 14.32 -10.21 18.41
C ASP A 258 14.44 -8.79 18.98
N ASP A 259 13.51 -7.93 18.55
CA ASP A 259 13.32 -6.55 19.00
C ASP A 259 12.79 -6.48 20.45
N GLY A 260 12.48 -7.65 21.03
CA GLY A 260 12.43 -7.88 22.44
C GLY A 260 11.21 -7.29 23.14
N ASP A 261 11.12 -7.64 24.42
CA ASP A 261 10.10 -7.11 25.30
C ASP A 261 10.33 -5.63 25.63
N SER A 262 9.25 -4.92 25.95
CA SER A 262 9.33 -3.56 26.50
C SER A 262 10.19 -3.50 27.77
N GLU A 263 10.76 -2.33 28.06
CA GLU A 263 11.60 -2.10 29.25
C GLU A 263 10.91 -2.55 30.55
N ALA A 264 9.61 -2.30 30.68
CA ALA A 264 8.82 -2.73 31.82
C ALA A 264 8.76 -4.26 31.96
N VAL A 265 8.65 -4.97 30.85
CA VAL A 265 8.61 -6.43 30.83
C VAL A 265 10.01 -7.03 31.05
N LEU A 266 11.06 -6.39 30.56
CA LEU A 266 12.45 -6.76 30.87
C LEU A 266 12.73 -6.63 32.37
N ALA A 267 12.31 -5.53 33.00
CA ALA A 267 12.41 -5.33 34.45
C ALA A 267 11.63 -6.41 35.21
N TYR A 268 10.38 -6.68 34.80
CA TYR A 268 9.57 -7.74 35.39
C TYR A 268 10.23 -9.13 35.27
N LYS A 269 10.78 -9.49 34.10
CA LYS A 269 11.48 -10.76 33.88
C LYS A 269 12.71 -10.91 34.78
N ALA A 270 13.44 -9.82 35.03
CA ALA A 270 14.58 -9.81 35.95
C ALA A 270 14.14 -10.08 37.40
N GLU A 271 13.07 -9.44 37.85
CA GLU A 271 12.46 -9.69 39.17
C GLU A 271 11.97 -11.13 39.32
N GLN A 272 11.26 -11.66 38.32
CA GLN A 272 10.77 -13.04 38.32
C GLN A 272 11.91 -14.06 38.35
N SER A 273 13.01 -13.79 37.64
CA SER A 273 14.18 -14.66 37.65
C SER A 273 14.82 -14.73 39.04
N ALA A 274 14.81 -13.64 39.80
CA ALA A 274 15.25 -13.62 41.19
C ALA A 274 14.33 -14.45 42.11
N VAL A 275 13.01 -14.33 41.94
CA VAL A 275 12.01 -15.12 42.70
C VAL A 275 12.15 -16.61 42.42
N ILE A 276 12.23 -17.01 41.15
CA ILE A 276 12.40 -18.40 40.74
C ILE A 276 13.68 -18.98 41.32
N SER A 277 14.79 -18.23 41.27
CA SER A 277 16.07 -18.66 41.83
C SER A 277 16.00 -18.83 43.35
N ALA A 278 15.27 -17.97 44.06
CA ALA A 278 15.06 -18.08 45.50
C ALA A 278 14.14 -19.24 45.92
N THR A 279 13.35 -19.78 44.98
CA THR A 279 12.37 -20.85 45.24
C THR A 279 12.91 -22.24 44.88
N LYS A 280 14.08 -22.33 44.22
CA LYS A 280 14.77 -23.60 44.01
C LYS A 280 15.43 -24.06 45.33
N LEU A 281 14.67 -24.84 46.11
CA LEU A 281 15.15 -25.64 47.25
C LEU A 281 16.14 -26.73 46.81
#